data_AF-X1SLZ9-F1
#
_entry.id   AF-X1SLZ9-F1
#
_cell.length_a   1.000
_cell.length_b   1.000
_cell.length_c   1.000
_cell.angle_alpha   90.00
_cell.angle_beta   90.00
_cell.angle_gamma   90.00
#
_symmetry.space_group_name_H-M   'P 1'
#
loop_
_entity.id
_entity.type
_entity.pdbx_description
1 polymer ?
#
loop_
_entity_poly.entity_id
_entity_poly.type
_entity_poly.pdbx_seq_one_letter_code
_entity_poly.pdbx_strand_id
1 'polypeptide(L)'
;MIIFYSRNRTEQYVSLFKAAYGNEPPVEGINSWHDCFEGKLSLFFEANLPSPPLYKEWLLNNITKRQFIPYVLDSAYNKKNLEGATNVDALLLNPANGFAVIIEAKVLSDISYQITYDAMRNQIVRSIDVMLQKNNTLCDPLDKRDPERTLFLMITPKLFKDNPTSRLYGYKFKEYKNNPSFLAQDLPHRKDCNWQNIAKRLGWLSWEDFRNVNKDCCKWLE
;
A
#
# COMPACT_ATOMS: atom_id res chain seq x y z
N MET A 1 11.75 -20.55 11.42
CA MET A 1 11.45 -19.21 11.96
C MET A 1 11.08 -18.28 10.81
N ILE A 2 9.94 -17.58 10.88
CA ILE A 2 9.49 -16.66 9.82
C ILE A 2 10.47 -15.49 9.63
N ILE A 3 10.49 -14.87 8.43
CA ILE A 3 11.51 -13.90 8.02
C ILE A 3 11.76 -12.80 9.07
N PHE A 4 10.71 -12.21 9.65
CA PHE A 4 10.85 -11.09 10.60
C PHE A 4 11.71 -11.41 11.85
N TYR A 5 11.75 -12.68 12.26
CA TYR A 5 12.54 -13.15 13.41
C TYR A 5 13.83 -13.89 12.99
N SER A 6 14.04 -14.12 11.70
CA SER A 6 15.20 -14.83 11.15
C SER A 6 16.51 -14.11 11.47
N ARG A 7 17.58 -14.88 11.72
CA ARG A 7 18.95 -14.33 11.86
C ARG A 7 19.45 -13.71 10.56
N ASN A 8 18.96 -14.20 9.41
CA ASN A 8 19.32 -13.70 8.08
C ASN A 8 18.22 -12.78 7.50
N ARG A 9 17.41 -12.16 8.36
CA ARG A 9 16.25 -11.35 7.96
C ARG A 9 16.60 -10.28 6.93
N THR A 10 17.70 -9.56 7.12
CA THR A 10 18.12 -8.49 6.20
C THR A 10 18.33 -9.03 4.80
N GLU A 11 19.13 -10.09 4.63
CA GLU A 11 19.37 -10.71 3.32
C GLU A 11 18.09 -11.27 2.69
N GLN A 12 17.20 -11.84 3.51
CA GLN A 12 15.91 -12.35 3.06
C GLN A 12 15.02 -11.21 2.53
N TYR A 13 14.92 -10.08 3.25
CA TYR A 13 14.19 -8.92 2.75
C TYR A 13 14.86 -8.28 1.54
N VAL A 14 16.19 -8.13 1.53
CA VAL A 14 16.94 -7.62 0.36
C VAL A 14 16.60 -8.45 -0.88
N SER A 15 16.61 -9.78 -0.79
CA SER A 15 16.26 -10.67 -1.90
C SER A 15 14.83 -10.44 -2.40
N LEU A 16 13.85 -10.39 -1.48
CA LEU A 16 12.45 -10.15 -1.83
C LEU A 16 12.23 -8.77 -2.47
N PHE A 17 12.83 -7.72 -1.91
CA PHE A 17 12.62 -6.36 -2.40
C PHE A 17 13.36 -6.09 -3.70
N LYS A 18 14.51 -6.73 -3.92
CA LYS A 18 15.15 -6.76 -5.25
C LYS A 18 14.23 -7.35 -6.31
N ALA A 19 13.55 -8.46 -5.99
CA ALA A 19 12.60 -9.09 -6.91
C ALA A 19 11.35 -8.22 -7.20
N ALA A 20 10.92 -7.40 -6.22
CA ALA A 20 9.72 -6.59 -6.34
C ALA A 20 9.92 -5.21 -6.97
N TYR A 21 11.08 -4.58 -6.70
CA TYR A 21 11.32 -3.16 -6.99
C TYR A 21 12.59 -2.90 -7.80
N GLY A 22 13.48 -3.90 -7.96
CA GLY A 22 14.77 -3.77 -8.63
C GLY A 22 15.94 -3.64 -7.65
N ASN A 23 17.15 -3.49 -8.18
CA ASN A 23 18.39 -3.60 -7.40
C ASN A 23 18.56 -2.56 -6.29
N GLU A 24 17.91 -1.40 -6.43
CA GLU A 24 18.02 -0.25 -5.53
C GLU A 24 16.62 0.19 -5.05
N PRO A 25 16.50 0.73 -3.82
CA PRO A 25 15.24 1.29 -3.33
C PRO A 25 14.78 2.48 -4.19
N PRO A 26 13.52 2.50 -4.68
CA PRO A 26 13.01 3.61 -5.46
C PRO A 26 12.53 4.78 -4.56
N VAL A 27 13.34 5.17 -3.57
CA VAL A 27 13.04 6.22 -2.58
C VAL A 27 14.24 7.16 -2.40
N GLU A 28 13.98 8.41 -2.04
CA GLU A 28 15.04 9.40 -1.88
C GLU A 28 15.78 9.24 -0.53
N GLY A 29 17.11 9.39 -0.58
CA GLY A 29 17.96 9.44 0.61
C GLY A 29 18.32 8.08 1.24
N ILE A 30 17.97 6.96 0.61
CA ILE A 30 18.44 5.62 0.98
C ILE A 30 18.98 4.91 -0.26
N ASN A 31 20.25 4.49 -0.23
CA ASN A 31 20.95 4.03 -1.43
C ASN A 31 20.96 2.50 -1.59
N SER A 32 20.62 1.74 -0.55
CA SER A 32 20.61 0.28 -0.61
C SER A 32 19.45 -0.35 0.16
N TRP A 33 19.05 -1.55 -0.26
CA TRP A 33 18.08 -2.35 0.49
C TRP A 33 18.58 -2.73 1.88
N HIS A 34 19.90 -2.89 2.05
CA HIS A 34 20.50 -3.15 3.35
C HIS A 34 20.21 -2.01 4.33
N ASP A 35 20.40 -0.76 3.91
CA ASP A 35 20.10 0.42 4.72
C ASP A 35 18.61 0.46 5.11
N CYS A 36 17.70 0.09 4.20
CA CYS A 36 16.26 0.01 4.50
C CYS A 36 15.95 -0.95 5.66
N PHE A 37 16.65 -2.09 5.73
CA PHE A 37 16.34 -3.18 6.66
C PHE A 37 17.32 -3.32 7.83
N GLU A 38 18.32 -2.45 7.92
CA GLU A 38 19.30 -2.43 9.00
C GLU A 38 18.65 -2.06 10.35
N GLY A 39 19.14 -2.67 11.43
CA GLY A 39 18.77 -2.30 12.78
C GLY A 39 17.40 -2.81 13.24
N LYS A 40 16.74 -2.01 14.09
CA LYS A 40 15.44 -2.37 14.69
C LYS A 40 14.32 -2.09 13.69
N LEU A 41 13.59 -3.14 13.33
CA LEU A 41 12.35 -3.03 12.54
C LEU A 41 11.13 -3.19 13.44
N SER A 42 10.04 -2.54 13.06
CA SER A 42 8.71 -2.70 13.68
C SER A 42 7.75 -3.26 12.64
N LEU A 43 6.99 -4.29 13.00
CA LEU A 43 5.96 -4.89 12.14
C LEU A 43 4.61 -4.73 12.83
N PHE A 44 3.68 -4.09 12.14
CA PHE A 44 2.31 -3.89 12.58
C PHE A 44 1.39 -4.72 11.70
N PHE A 45 0.37 -5.31 12.31
CA PHE A 45 -0.73 -5.97 11.60
C PHE A 45 -1.99 -5.14 11.74
N GLU A 46 -2.80 -5.12 10.70
CA GLU A 46 -4.08 -4.38 10.67
C GLU A 46 -3.91 -2.91 11.09
N ALA A 47 -2.81 -2.29 10.67
CA ALA A 47 -2.50 -0.91 11.04
C ALA A 47 -3.57 0.02 10.45
N ASN A 48 -4.22 0.80 11.32
CA ASN A 48 -5.31 1.67 10.93
C ASN A 48 -4.79 3.08 10.61
N LEU A 49 -4.61 3.38 9.32
CA LEU A 49 -4.01 4.63 8.85
C LEU A 49 -5.09 5.65 8.46
N PRO A 50 -5.15 6.84 9.08
CA PRO A 50 -6.15 7.84 8.78
C PRO A 50 -6.17 8.27 7.31
N SER A 51 -7.37 8.36 6.73
CA SER A 51 -7.54 8.93 5.39
C SER A 51 -7.01 10.36 5.32
N PRO A 52 -6.35 10.75 4.22
CA PRO A 52 -5.80 12.08 4.06
C PRO A 52 -6.86 13.17 4.25
N PRO A 53 -6.58 14.24 5.04
CA PRO A 53 -7.50 15.36 5.20
C PRO A 53 -7.94 15.97 3.87
N LEU A 54 -6.99 16.14 2.94
CA LEU A 54 -7.25 16.68 1.60
C LEU A 54 -8.20 15.80 0.79
N TYR A 55 -8.11 14.47 0.91
CA TYR A 55 -9.07 13.58 0.24
C TYR A 55 -10.47 13.75 0.81
N LYS A 56 -10.60 13.78 2.14
CA LYS A 56 -11.90 13.92 2.80
C LYS A 56 -12.60 15.23 2.42
N GLU A 57 -11.85 16.33 2.40
CA GLU A 57 -12.34 17.63 1.95
C GLU A 57 -12.75 17.59 0.47
N TRP A 58 -11.90 17.01 -0.39
CA TRP A 58 -12.20 16.87 -1.80
C TRP A 58 -13.47 16.04 -2.05
N LEU A 59 -13.65 14.93 -1.34
CA LEU A 59 -14.81 14.05 -1.48
C LEU A 59 -16.10 14.76 -1.05
N LEU A 60 -16.08 15.52 0.05
CA LEU A 60 -17.23 16.33 0.47
C LEU A 60 -17.67 17.30 -0.64
N ASN A 61 -16.71 17.95 -1.29
CA ASN A 61 -16.98 18.91 -2.36
C ASN A 61 -17.33 18.27 -3.72
N ASN A 62 -17.15 16.95 -3.87
CA ASN A 62 -17.35 16.24 -5.15
C ASN A 62 -18.25 15.00 -5.03
N ILE A 63 -18.99 14.86 -3.93
CA ILE A 63 -19.76 13.64 -3.62
C ILE A 63 -20.75 13.27 -4.74
N THR A 64 -21.41 14.26 -5.34
CA THR A 64 -22.37 14.04 -6.45
C THR A 64 -21.73 13.59 -7.76
N LYS A 65 -20.40 13.73 -7.89
CA LYS A 65 -19.62 13.19 -9.02
C LYS A 65 -19.06 11.80 -8.76
N ARG A 66 -19.12 11.33 -7.50
CA ARG A 66 -18.52 10.06 -7.03
C ARG A 66 -19.54 9.05 -6.55
N GLN A 67 -20.78 9.50 -6.35
CA GLN A 67 -21.91 8.68 -5.97
C GLN A 67 -23.17 9.21 -6.66
N PHE A 68 -23.99 8.30 -7.16
CA PHE A 68 -25.24 8.60 -7.85
C PHE A 68 -26.47 8.08 -7.11
N ILE A 69 -26.29 7.21 -6.10
CA ILE A 69 -27.40 6.61 -5.36
C ILE A 69 -28.03 7.65 -4.41
N PRO A 70 -29.32 8.02 -4.58
CA PRO A 70 -29.93 9.13 -3.84
C PRO A 70 -29.90 8.97 -2.32
N TYR A 71 -30.21 7.79 -1.78
CA TYR A 71 -30.21 7.58 -0.32
C TYR A 71 -28.79 7.66 0.28
N VAL A 72 -27.76 7.32 -0.50
CA VAL A 72 -26.37 7.46 -0.05
C VAL A 72 -25.98 8.93 -0.03
N LEU A 73 -26.36 9.68 -1.07
CA LEU A 73 -26.14 11.13 -1.14
C LEU A 73 -26.86 11.87 0.01
N ASP A 74 -28.11 11.51 0.28
CA ASP A 74 -28.86 12.03 1.42
C ASP A 74 -28.17 11.69 2.75
N SER A 75 -27.70 10.46 2.92
CA SER A 75 -26.94 10.06 4.11
C SER A 75 -25.59 10.77 4.25
N ALA A 76 -25.03 11.34 3.18
CA ALA A 76 -23.80 12.12 3.20
C ALA A 76 -24.05 13.56 3.70
N TYR A 77 -25.28 14.05 3.62
CA TYR A 77 -25.66 15.39 4.03
C TYR A 77 -25.30 15.62 5.51
N ASN A 78 -24.63 16.74 5.79
CA ASN A 78 -24.11 17.13 7.11
C ASN A 78 -23.09 16.17 7.77
N LYS A 79 -22.64 15.10 7.09
CA LYS A 79 -21.55 14.28 7.62
C LYS A 79 -20.23 15.04 7.53
N LYS A 80 -19.53 15.15 8.66
CA LYS A 80 -18.18 15.72 8.73
C LYS A 80 -17.10 14.80 8.14
N ASN A 81 -17.38 13.51 8.05
CA ASN A 81 -16.45 12.53 7.51
C ASN A 81 -17.19 11.50 6.65
N LEU A 82 -16.80 11.43 5.38
CA LEU A 82 -17.32 10.47 4.41
C LEU A 82 -16.38 9.29 4.17
N GLU A 83 -15.17 9.29 4.75
CA GLU A 83 -14.27 8.14 4.64
C GLU A 83 -13.56 7.84 5.96
N GLY A 84 -13.68 6.59 6.40
CA GLY A 84 -12.93 6.06 7.53
C GLY A 84 -11.48 5.75 7.15
N ALA A 85 -10.67 5.54 8.18
CA ALA A 85 -9.28 5.17 8.02
C ALA A 85 -9.10 3.86 7.23
N THR A 86 -7.92 3.72 6.62
CA THR A 86 -7.53 2.56 5.82
C THR A 86 -6.84 1.55 6.73
N ASN A 87 -7.47 0.40 6.93
CA ASN A 87 -6.82 -0.75 7.55
C ASN A 87 -5.95 -1.44 6.50
N VAL A 88 -4.63 -1.48 6.74
CA VAL A 88 -3.68 -2.20 5.90
C VAL A 88 -3.32 -3.53 6.55
N ASP A 89 -3.18 -4.60 5.78
CA ASP A 89 -2.97 -5.95 6.32
C ASP A 89 -1.69 -6.01 7.18
N ALA A 90 -0.62 -5.38 6.73
CA ALA A 90 0.57 -5.16 7.53
C ALA A 90 1.32 -3.88 7.17
N LEU A 91 2.18 -3.42 8.08
CA LEU A 91 3.11 -2.32 7.87
C LEU A 91 4.46 -2.68 8.48
N LEU A 92 5.51 -2.70 7.66
CA LEU A 92 6.90 -2.82 8.11
C LEU A 92 7.53 -1.42 8.18
N LEU A 93 8.20 -1.09 9.28
CA LEU A 93 8.80 0.22 9.51
C LEU A 93 10.21 0.08 10.07
N ASN A 94 11.14 0.84 9.50
CA ASN A 94 12.42 1.17 10.11
C ASN A 94 12.35 2.59 10.69
N PRO A 95 12.14 2.75 12.01
CA PRO A 95 11.99 4.07 12.62
C PRO A 95 13.28 4.89 12.63
N ALA A 96 14.45 4.28 12.41
CA ALA A 96 15.73 5.00 12.42
C ALA A 96 15.94 5.84 11.15
N ASN A 97 15.39 5.41 10.02
CA ASN A 97 15.54 6.09 8.73
C ASN A 97 14.19 6.43 8.05
N GLY A 98 13.07 6.13 8.69
CA GLY A 98 11.72 6.41 8.20
C GLY A 98 11.26 5.53 7.04
N PHE A 99 12.07 4.57 6.59
CA PHE A 99 11.67 3.61 5.55
C PHE A 99 10.51 2.76 6.02
N ALA A 100 9.48 2.63 5.18
CA ALA A 100 8.32 1.82 5.51
C ALA A 100 7.75 1.12 4.30
N VAL A 101 6.96 0.07 4.54
CA VAL A 101 6.27 -0.70 3.52
C VAL A 101 4.86 -0.96 4.01
N ILE A 102 3.87 -0.44 3.28
CA ILE A 102 2.46 -0.77 3.45
C ILE A 102 2.17 -2.02 2.64
N ILE A 103 1.60 -3.02 3.28
CA ILE A 103 1.38 -4.34 2.70
C ILE A 103 -0.12 -4.58 2.60
N GLU A 104 -0.57 -4.91 1.39
CA GLU A 104 -1.89 -5.48 1.11
C GLU A 104 -1.68 -6.93 0.64
N ALA A 105 -2.27 -7.87 1.35
CA ALA A 105 -2.12 -9.30 1.11
C ALA A 105 -3.48 -9.92 0.74
N LYS A 106 -3.46 -10.82 -0.23
CA LYS A 106 -4.64 -11.58 -0.67
C LYS A 106 -4.26 -13.03 -0.87
N VAL A 107 -5.20 -13.92 -0.59
CA VAL A 107 -5.08 -15.35 -0.96
C VAL A 107 -6.08 -15.62 -2.07
N LEU A 108 -7.37 -15.74 -1.77
CA LEU A 108 -8.42 -15.99 -2.77
C LEU A 108 -9.33 -14.79 -3.05
N SER A 109 -9.47 -13.88 -2.08
CA SER A 109 -10.30 -12.70 -2.22
C SER A 109 -9.70 -11.69 -3.20
N ASP A 110 -10.57 -10.91 -3.84
CA ASP A 110 -10.17 -9.77 -4.65
C ASP A 110 -10.04 -8.50 -3.78
N ILE A 111 -9.59 -7.40 -4.38
CA ILE A 111 -9.52 -6.11 -3.71
C ILE A 111 -10.91 -5.52 -3.49
N SER A 112 -11.13 -4.91 -2.32
CA SER A 112 -12.38 -4.21 -2.06
C SER A 112 -12.48 -2.95 -2.90
N TYR A 113 -13.61 -2.81 -3.59
CA TYR A 113 -14.08 -1.62 -4.28
C TYR A 113 -15.38 -1.07 -3.67
N GLN A 114 -15.87 -1.72 -2.61
CA GLN A 114 -17.14 -1.38 -1.96
C GLN A 114 -16.93 -0.22 -0.97
N ILE A 115 -16.80 1.00 -1.50
CA ILE A 115 -16.69 2.21 -0.71
C ILE A 115 -18.00 2.97 -0.81
N THR A 116 -18.61 3.23 0.35
CA THR A 116 -19.97 3.79 0.45
C THR A 116 -20.11 5.12 -0.31
N TYR A 117 -19.21 6.06 -0.10
CA TYR A 117 -19.34 7.43 -0.58
C TYR A 117 -18.52 7.75 -1.85
N ASP A 118 -17.57 6.89 -2.23
CA ASP A 118 -16.81 7.04 -3.47
C ASP A 118 -16.84 5.73 -4.26
N ALA A 119 -17.83 5.58 -5.14
CA ALA A 119 -18.06 4.36 -5.89
C ALA A 119 -16.97 4.07 -6.93
N MET A 120 -16.08 5.04 -7.21
CA MET A 120 -14.98 4.89 -8.15
C MET A 120 -13.68 4.44 -7.49
N ARG A 121 -13.65 4.37 -6.15
CA ARG A 121 -12.43 4.13 -5.40
C ARG A 121 -12.24 2.64 -5.07
N ASN A 122 -11.00 2.24 -4.86
CA ASN A 122 -10.62 0.88 -4.50
C ASN A 122 -9.56 0.88 -3.39
N GLN A 123 -9.39 -0.26 -2.71
CA GLN A 123 -8.51 -0.35 -1.56
C GLN A 123 -7.03 -0.16 -1.92
N ILE A 124 -6.56 -0.53 -3.13
CA ILE A 124 -5.19 -0.24 -3.56
C ILE A 124 -4.93 1.27 -3.57
N VAL A 125 -5.81 2.06 -4.21
CA VAL A 125 -5.60 3.51 -4.28
C VAL A 125 -5.79 4.19 -2.91
N ARG A 126 -6.60 3.63 -2.01
CA ARG A 126 -6.66 4.07 -0.61
C ARG A 126 -5.34 3.83 0.13
N SER A 127 -4.74 2.66 -0.04
CA SER A 127 -3.45 2.30 0.54
C SER A 127 -2.31 3.18 -0.01
N ILE A 128 -2.32 3.47 -1.31
CA ILE A 128 -1.39 4.43 -1.93
C ILE A 128 -1.63 5.85 -1.40
N ASP A 129 -2.89 6.27 -1.20
CA ASP A 129 -3.18 7.60 -0.68
C ASP A 129 -2.65 7.79 0.74
N VAL A 130 -2.81 6.79 1.63
CA VAL A 130 -2.23 6.87 2.98
C VAL A 130 -0.71 6.70 2.99
N MET A 131 -0.15 5.95 2.04
CA MET A 131 1.31 5.86 1.82
C MET A 131 1.91 7.27 1.63
N LEU A 132 1.26 8.10 0.82
CA LEU A 132 1.71 9.44 0.44
C LEU A 132 1.31 10.53 1.45
N GLN A 133 0.66 10.17 2.57
CA GLN A 133 0.22 11.14 3.57
C GLN A 133 1.15 11.15 4.76
N LYS A 134 1.69 12.32 5.11
CA LYS A 134 2.37 12.53 6.40
C LYS A 134 1.34 12.50 7.52
N ASN A 135 1.60 11.73 8.57
CA ASN A 135 0.68 11.63 9.70
C ASN A 135 1.43 11.67 11.04
N ASN A 136 1.56 12.88 11.57
CA ASN A 136 2.23 13.14 12.84
C ASN A 136 1.37 12.82 14.07
N THR A 137 0.10 12.41 13.89
CA THR A 137 -0.80 12.08 15.01
C THR A 137 -0.82 10.59 15.33
N LEU A 138 -0.06 9.77 14.61
CA LEU A 138 0.12 8.36 14.92
C LEU A 138 0.98 8.22 16.20
N CYS A 139 0.88 7.08 16.88
CA CYS A 139 1.72 6.77 18.04
C CYS A 139 3.14 6.41 17.62
N ASP A 140 4.10 6.56 18.52
CA ASP A 140 5.45 6.01 18.31
C ASP A 140 5.41 4.47 18.22
N PRO A 141 6.16 3.84 17.30
CA PRO A 141 7.06 4.47 16.31
C PRO A 141 6.38 4.77 14.96
N LEU A 142 5.08 4.55 14.78
CA LEU A 142 4.38 4.78 13.50
C LEU A 142 4.46 6.23 13.01
N ASP A 143 4.60 7.20 13.92
CA ASP A 143 4.85 8.62 13.62
C ASP A 143 6.19 8.87 12.91
N LYS A 144 7.15 7.94 12.99
CA LYS A 144 8.47 8.02 12.33
C LYS A 144 8.46 7.67 10.85
N ARG A 145 7.33 7.18 10.33
CA ARG A 145 7.21 6.84 8.91
C ARG A 145 7.39 8.10 8.06
N ASP A 146 8.29 8.02 7.08
CA ASP A 146 8.44 9.06 6.08
C ASP A 146 7.66 8.69 4.80
N PRO A 147 6.64 9.48 4.41
CA PRO A 147 5.91 9.28 3.17
C PRO A 147 6.81 9.24 1.93
N GLU A 148 7.95 9.93 1.90
CA GLU A 148 8.87 9.89 0.75
C GLU A 148 9.71 8.61 0.70
N ARG A 149 9.74 7.85 1.80
CA ARG A 149 10.46 6.58 1.94
C ARG A 149 9.52 5.39 2.17
N THR A 150 8.23 5.56 1.90
CA THR A 150 7.24 4.49 2.07
C THR A 150 6.99 3.76 0.74
N LEU A 151 6.95 2.43 0.73
CA LEU A 151 6.58 1.62 -0.42
C LEU A 151 5.19 1.00 -0.23
N PHE A 152 4.55 0.62 -1.35
CA PHE A 152 3.37 -0.22 -1.33
C PHE A 152 3.74 -1.61 -1.89
N LEU A 153 3.41 -2.67 -1.16
CA LEU A 153 3.67 -4.05 -1.54
C LEU A 153 2.37 -4.83 -1.58
N MET A 154 2.05 -5.38 -2.75
CA MET A 154 0.96 -6.35 -2.89
C MET A 154 1.51 -7.77 -2.78
N ILE A 155 0.85 -8.63 -2.00
CA ILE A 155 1.21 -10.05 -1.86
C ILE A 155 0.03 -10.92 -2.27
N THR A 156 0.23 -11.81 -3.25
CA THR A 156 -0.83 -12.70 -3.77
C THR A 156 -0.28 -14.10 -4.05
N PRO A 157 -1.10 -15.12 -4.31
CA PRO A 157 -0.59 -16.35 -4.92
C PRO A 157 0.10 -16.07 -6.27
N LYS A 158 1.15 -16.83 -6.57
CA LYS A 158 1.88 -16.75 -7.85
C LYS A 158 0.97 -16.99 -9.04
N LEU A 159 -0.01 -17.88 -8.89
CA LEU A 159 -1.05 -18.14 -9.89
C LEU A 159 -1.71 -16.84 -10.39
N PHE A 160 -2.08 -15.92 -9.48
CA PHE A 160 -2.73 -14.66 -9.85
C PHE A 160 -1.73 -13.58 -10.29
N LYS A 161 -0.50 -13.60 -9.77
CA LYS A 161 0.58 -12.72 -10.25
C LYS A 161 0.95 -13.03 -11.70
N ASP A 162 1.00 -14.30 -12.06
CA ASP A 162 1.28 -14.77 -13.42
C ASP A 162 0.07 -14.59 -14.36
N ASN A 163 -1.15 -14.54 -13.80
CA ASN A 163 -2.41 -14.30 -14.53
C ASN A 163 -3.16 -13.04 -14.01
N PRO A 164 -2.56 -11.85 -14.13
CA PRO A 164 -3.00 -10.65 -13.40
C PRO A 164 -4.36 -10.10 -13.87
N THR A 165 -4.84 -10.46 -15.05
CA THR A 165 -6.18 -10.06 -15.53
C THR A 165 -7.31 -10.90 -14.93
N SER A 166 -7.00 -11.99 -14.21
CA SER A 166 -7.99 -12.85 -13.57
C SER A 166 -8.62 -12.24 -12.30
N ARG A 167 -8.03 -11.16 -11.78
CA ARG A 167 -8.44 -10.47 -10.55
C ARG A 167 -8.41 -8.96 -10.75
N LEU A 168 -9.35 -8.25 -10.13
CA LEU A 168 -9.44 -6.79 -10.19
C LEU A 168 -8.16 -6.14 -9.66
N TYR A 169 -7.59 -6.65 -8.56
CA TYR A 169 -6.31 -6.12 -8.07
C TYR A 169 -5.19 -6.19 -9.11
N GLY A 170 -5.13 -7.26 -9.91
CA GLY A 170 -4.05 -7.43 -10.87
C GLY A 170 -4.21 -6.50 -12.07
N TYR A 171 -5.46 -6.25 -12.48
CA TYR A 171 -5.79 -5.23 -13.47
C TYR A 171 -5.41 -3.82 -12.97
N LYS A 172 -5.93 -3.40 -11.82
CA LYS A 172 -5.67 -2.06 -11.25
C LYS A 172 -4.19 -1.85 -10.91
N PHE A 173 -3.51 -2.86 -10.36
CA PHE A 173 -2.09 -2.76 -10.08
C PHE A 173 -1.28 -2.53 -11.36
N LYS A 174 -1.57 -3.25 -12.44
CA LYS A 174 -0.92 -3.03 -13.74
C LYS A 174 -1.20 -1.65 -14.32
N GLU A 175 -2.44 -1.16 -14.21
CA GLU A 175 -2.77 0.21 -14.63
C GLU A 175 -1.90 1.22 -13.91
N TYR A 176 -1.86 1.18 -12.58
CA TYR A 176 -1.08 2.14 -11.79
C TYR A 176 0.43 2.02 -12.03
N LYS A 177 0.94 0.79 -12.18
CA LYS A 177 2.38 0.55 -12.37
C LYS A 177 2.86 1.00 -13.76
N ASN A 178 2.08 0.72 -14.80
CA ASN A 178 2.52 0.90 -16.18
C ASN A 178 2.04 2.22 -16.79
N ASN A 179 0.91 2.75 -16.31
CA ASN A 179 0.27 3.95 -16.82
C ASN A 179 -0.07 4.89 -15.64
N PRO A 180 0.92 5.62 -15.09
CA PRO A 180 0.75 6.38 -13.85
C PRO A 180 -0.31 7.50 -13.91
N SER A 181 -0.80 7.86 -15.10
CA SER A 181 -1.96 8.76 -15.25
C SER A 181 -3.23 8.22 -14.58
N PHE A 182 -3.40 6.90 -14.47
CA PHE A 182 -4.53 6.32 -13.73
C PHE A 182 -4.45 6.60 -12.22
N LEU A 183 -3.24 6.73 -11.65
CA LEU A 183 -3.10 7.19 -10.26
C LEU A 183 -3.59 8.63 -10.10
N ALA A 184 -3.30 9.51 -11.06
CA ALA A 184 -3.80 10.88 -11.05
C ALA A 184 -5.33 10.96 -11.15
N GLN A 185 -5.94 10.09 -11.95
CA GLN A 185 -7.39 10.00 -12.08
C GLN A 185 -8.07 9.50 -10.80
N ASP A 186 -7.46 8.51 -10.13
CA ASP A 186 -8.02 7.90 -8.91
C ASP A 186 -7.63 8.66 -7.62
N LEU A 187 -6.67 9.61 -7.70
CA LEU A 187 -6.25 10.52 -6.62
C LEU A 187 -6.34 12.01 -7.04
N PRO A 188 -7.53 12.50 -7.46
CA PRO A 188 -7.68 13.84 -8.06
C PRO A 188 -7.43 15.00 -7.08
N HIS A 189 -7.43 14.74 -5.76
CA HIS A 189 -7.09 15.72 -4.73
C HIS A 189 -5.58 15.98 -4.63
N ARG A 190 -4.74 15.08 -5.14
CA ARG A 190 -3.29 15.23 -5.11
C ARG A 190 -2.80 15.99 -6.33
N LYS A 191 -2.39 17.24 -6.11
CA LYS A 191 -1.79 18.10 -7.14
C LYS A 191 -0.27 17.92 -7.15
N ASP A 192 0.34 18.16 -8.30
CA ASP A 192 1.80 18.26 -8.48
C ASP A 192 2.62 17.02 -8.04
N CYS A 193 2.00 15.85 -8.08
CA CYS A 193 2.66 14.58 -7.74
C CYS A 193 3.45 14.02 -8.93
N ASN A 194 4.66 13.52 -8.67
CA ASN A 194 5.44 12.75 -9.64
C ASN A 194 4.90 11.32 -9.71
N TRP A 195 3.88 11.10 -10.52
CA TRP A 195 3.22 9.80 -10.65
C TRP A 195 4.16 8.69 -11.14
N GLN A 196 5.15 9.02 -11.97
CA GLN A 196 6.17 8.08 -12.43
C GLN A 196 7.04 7.59 -11.27
N ASN A 197 7.42 8.48 -10.35
CA ASN A 197 8.12 8.09 -9.12
C ASN A 197 7.24 7.19 -8.24
N ILE A 198 5.97 7.58 -8.02
CA ILE A 198 5.03 6.81 -7.21
C ILE A 198 4.83 5.40 -7.78
N ALA A 199 4.70 5.26 -9.11
CA ALA A 199 4.58 3.96 -9.76
C ALA A 199 5.81 3.07 -9.51
N LYS A 200 7.03 3.62 -9.47
CA LYS A 200 8.24 2.84 -9.12
C LYS A 200 8.17 2.27 -7.71
N ARG A 201 7.48 2.95 -6.78
CA ARG A 201 7.28 2.55 -5.38
C ARG A 201 6.19 1.49 -5.15
N LEU A 202 5.56 0.98 -6.21
CA LEU A 202 4.58 -0.12 -6.15
C LEU A 202 5.26 -1.45 -6.48
N GLY A 203 5.20 -2.43 -5.58
CA GLY A 203 5.82 -3.74 -5.74
C GLY A 203 4.80 -4.86 -5.61
N TRP A 204 5.09 -6.01 -6.23
CA TRP A 204 4.22 -7.19 -6.20
C TRP A 204 5.05 -8.46 -5.97
N LEU A 205 4.85 -9.11 -4.83
CA LEU A 205 5.42 -10.40 -4.50
C LEU A 205 4.34 -11.48 -4.42
N SER A 206 4.78 -12.73 -4.49
CA SER A 206 3.93 -13.88 -4.26
C SER A 206 4.20 -14.57 -2.93
N TRP A 207 3.23 -15.27 -2.37
CA TRP A 207 3.45 -16.11 -1.18
C TRP A 207 4.56 -17.15 -1.41
N GLU A 208 4.67 -17.62 -2.65
CA GLU A 208 5.72 -18.50 -3.16
C GLU A 208 7.09 -17.81 -3.16
N ASP A 209 7.19 -16.52 -3.48
CA ASP A 209 8.44 -15.75 -3.37
C ASP A 209 8.96 -15.75 -1.92
N PHE A 210 8.07 -15.53 -0.94
CA PHE A 210 8.42 -15.60 0.49
C PHE A 210 8.90 -17.00 0.89
N ARG A 211 8.21 -18.06 0.43
CA ARG A 211 8.59 -19.45 0.70
C ARG A 211 9.92 -19.84 0.05
N ASN A 212 10.21 -19.32 -1.14
CA ASN A 212 11.46 -19.57 -1.85
C ASN A 212 12.66 -18.97 -1.10
N VAL A 213 12.49 -17.80 -0.49
CA VAL A 213 13.52 -17.15 0.33
C VAL A 213 13.64 -17.78 1.72
N ASN A 214 12.53 -18.27 2.29
CA ASN A 214 12.54 -18.93 3.59
C ASN A 214 11.48 -20.04 3.63
N LYS A 215 11.93 -21.30 3.66
CA LYS A 215 11.08 -22.50 3.65
C LYS A 215 10.13 -22.61 4.85
N ASP A 216 10.42 -21.90 5.95
CA ASP A 216 9.52 -21.84 7.10
C ASP A 216 8.31 -20.91 6.89
N CYS A 217 8.31 -20.10 5.83
CA CYS A 217 7.18 -19.23 5.49
C CYS A 217 6.16 -19.96 4.62
N CYS A 218 4.88 -19.60 4.80
CA CYS A 218 3.78 -20.06 3.94
C CYS A 218 3.63 -21.60 3.90
N LYS A 219 3.72 -22.27 5.06
CA LYS A 219 3.61 -23.75 5.18
C LYS A 219 2.30 -24.33 4.62
N TRP A 220 1.26 -23.52 4.45
CA TRP A 220 -0.01 -23.94 3.85
C TRP A 220 0.08 -24.18 2.33
N LEU A 221 1.22 -23.87 1.68
CA LEU A 221 1.50 -24.20 0.28
C LEU A 221 2.03 -25.65 0.10
N GLU A 222 1.89 -26.50 1.11
CA GLU A 222 2.33 -27.91 1.15
C GLU A 222 1.18 -28.88 0.91
#